data_AF-A0A1Y3BX58-F1
#
_entry.id   AF-A0A1Y3BX58-F1
#
_cell.length_a   1.000
_cell.length_b   1.000
_cell.length_c   1.000
_cell.angle_alpha   90.00
_cell.angle_beta   90.00
_cell.angle_gamma   90.00
#
_symmetry.space_group_name_H-M   'P 1'
#
loop_
_entity.id
_entity.type
_entity.pdbx_description
1 polymer ?
#
loop_
_entity_poly.entity_id
_entity_poly.type
_entity_poly.pdbx_seq_one_letter_code
_entity_poly.pdbx_strand_id
1 'polypeptide(L)'
;MIRTVAFCSYNAYSFVLCWGSMALYELAVFDPSDLFLIQCGDRVCSIPFMTRLGITNSWGGWSITGGTITIRVFGVTKVWLERILCFLGCAFCSYLHWVYWDLKYFVDEVQENPLWICPRSLEYIFFCGLACFGFGAFHVTGLYGLAYGVRPYGLTGKYNL
;
A
#
# COMPACT_ATOMS: atom_id res chain seq x y z
N MET A 1 5.72 -6.08 28.76
CA MET A 1 6.53 -6.11 27.51
C MET A 1 5.66 -6.34 26.27
N ILE A 2 4.81 -7.38 26.23
CA ILE A 2 3.89 -7.68 25.09
C ILE A 2 2.96 -6.50 24.76
N ARG A 3 2.35 -5.89 25.79
CA ARG A 3 1.48 -4.71 25.65
C ARG A 3 2.14 -3.55 24.90
N THR A 4 3.43 -3.32 25.15
CA THR A 4 4.17 -2.20 24.57
C THR A 4 4.64 -2.51 23.14
N VAL A 5 5.10 -3.73 22.87
CA VAL A 5 5.64 -4.13 21.56
C VAL A 5 4.55 -4.12 20.49
N ALA A 6 3.40 -4.75 20.74
CA ALA A 6 2.34 -4.82 19.75
C ALA A 6 1.67 -3.46 19.51
N PHE A 7 1.46 -2.67 20.56
CA PHE A 7 0.95 -1.30 20.44
C PHE A 7 1.90 -0.41 19.64
N CYS A 8 3.21 -0.55 19.83
CA CYS A 8 4.21 0.20 19.06
C CYS A 8 4.18 -0.21 17.59
N SER A 9 4.05 -1.52 17.29
CA SER A 9 3.93 -2.02 15.91
C SER A 9 2.67 -1.49 15.21
N TYR A 10 1.47 -1.62 15.80
CA TYR A 10 0.23 -1.15 15.16
C TYR A 10 0.19 0.37 14.96
N ASN A 11 0.76 1.15 15.88
CA ASN A 11 0.87 2.60 15.70
C ASN A 11 1.90 2.98 14.62
N ALA A 12 3.02 2.26 14.53
CA ALA A 12 3.98 2.47 13.44
C ALA A 12 3.33 2.18 12.08
N TYR A 13 2.57 1.09 11.94
CA TYR A 13 1.82 0.80 10.72
C TYR A 13 0.79 1.89 10.40
N SER A 14 0.04 2.34 11.41
CA SER A 14 -0.95 3.41 11.23
C SER A 14 -0.28 4.71 10.77
N PHE A 15 0.88 5.07 11.32
CA PHE A 15 1.62 6.26 10.89
C PHE A 15 2.10 6.16 9.42
N VAL A 16 2.58 4.99 9.00
CA VAL A 16 2.98 4.73 7.59
C VAL A 16 1.77 4.76 6.65
N LEU A 17 0.60 4.32 7.09
CA LEU A 17 -0.64 4.43 6.30
C LEU A 17 -1.13 5.87 6.21
N CYS A 18 -0.96 6.68 7.27
CA CYS A 18 -1.28 8.11 7.30
C CYS A 18 -0.37 8.94 6.38
N TRP A 19 0.90 8.54 6.21
CA TRP A 19 1.79 9.07 5.18
C TRP A 19 1.25 8.90 3.76
N GLY A 20 0.26 8.02 3.60
CA GLY A 20 -0.65 8.03 2.46
C GLY A 20 -1.02 9.46 2.11
N SER A 21 -1.60 10.26 3.01
CA SER A 21 -2.14 11.62 2.79
C SER A 21 -1.28 12.59 1.95
N MET A 22 0.05 12.43 1.94
CA MET A 22 0.99 13.17 1.08
C MET A 22 0.53 13.24 -0.37
N ALA A 23 0.05 12.11 -0.83
CA ALA A 23 -0.29 11.90 -2.21
C ALA A 23 -1.72 12.50 -2.55
N LEU A 24 -2.59 12.80 -1.56
CA LEU A 24 -3.86 13.51 -1.72
C LEU A 24 -3.57 14.99 -1.88
N TYR A 25 -2.62 15.47 -1.09
CA TYR A 25 -2.05 16.79 -1.26
C TYR A 25 -1.44 16.95 -2.65
N GLU A 26 -0.68 15.97 -3.13
CA GLU A 26 -0.18 15.97 -4.52
C GLU A 26 -1.32 16.00 -5.53
N LEU A 27 -2.36 15.17 -5.37
CA LEU A 27 -3.51 15.15 -6.27
C LEU A 27 -4.30 16.48 -6.28
N ALA A 28 -4.39 17.17 -5.15
CA ALA A 28 -5.11 18.43 -5.02
C ALA A 28 -4.41 19.60 -5.70
N VAL A 29 -3.09 19.54 -5.84
CA VAL A 29 -2.26 20.58 -6.49
C VAL A 29 -1.88 20.17 -7.93
N PHE A 30 -2.16 18.92 -8.32
CA PHE A 30 -1.81 18.40 -9.63
C PHE A 30 -2.69 18.97 -10.75
N ASP A 31 -2.05 19.62 -11.73
CA ASP A 31 -2.69 20.01 -12.98
C ASP A 31 -2.42 18.93 -14.06
N PRO A 32 -3.45 18.21 -14.53
CA PRO A 32 -3.29 17.19 -15.57
C PRO A 32 -2.91 17.74 -16.95
N SER A 33 -2.95 19.06 -17.15
CA SER A 33 -2.66 19.72 -18.43
C SER A 33 -1.15 19.79 -18.72
N ASP A 34 -0.31 19.80 -17.68
CA ASP A 34 1.15 19.89 -17.78
C ASP A 34 1.83 18.57 -17.38
N LEU A 35 1.82 17.59 -18.29
CA LEU A 35 2.45 16.28 -18.08
C LEU A 35 3.95 16.33 -17.74
N PHE A 36 4.63 17.45 -18.03
CA PHE A 36 6.07 17.62 -17.76
C PHE A 36 6.38 17.75 -16.25
N LEU A 37 5.38 18.05 -15.42
CA LEU A 37 5.55 18.20 -13.96
C LEU A 37 5.37 16.89 -13.18
N ILE A 38 5.19 15.75 -13.84
CA ILE A 38 5.27 14.43 -13.16
C ILE A 38 6.72 14.14 -12.73
N GLN A 39 7.70 14.91 -13.24
CA GLN A 39 9.05 14.92 -12.69
C GLN A 39 9.02 15.48 -11.26
N CYS A 40 8.93 14.54 -10.34
CA CYS A 40 9.36 14.72 -8.98
C CYS A 40 10.85 15.09 -9.00
N GLY A 41 11.16 16.38 -8.94
CA GLY A 41 12.53 16.87 -8.80
C GLY A 41 13.10 16.47 -7.43
N ASP A 42 13.39 17.45 -6.57
CA ASP A 42 13.91 17.20 -5.21
C ASP A 42 12.82 16.84 -4.18
N ARG A 43 11.55 16.75 -4.60
CA ARG A 43 10.42 16.45 -3.72
C ARG A 43 10.32 14.93 -3.50
N VAL A 44 9.74 14.50 -2.38
CA VAL A 44 9.21 13.13 -2.24
C VAL A 44 7.81 13.12 -2.84
N CYS A 45 7.63 12.50 -4.01
CA CYS A 45 6.33 12.35 -4.67
C CYS A 45 5.95 10.89 -4.78
N SER A 46 4.66 10.67 -4.81
CA SER A 46 4.00 9.37 -4.70
C SER A 46 3.29 8.96 -5.99
N ILE A 47 2.80 9.94 -6.76
CA ILE A 47 2.21 9.75 -8.08
C ILE A 47 3.12 8.92 -9.01
N PRO A 48 4.46 9.16 -9.11
CA PRO A 48 5.33 8.32 -9.93
C PRO A 48 5.43 6.86 -9.44
N PHE A 49 5.27 6.60 -8.14
CA PHE A 49 5.24 5.22 -7.63
C PHE A 49 3.91 4.52 -7.98
N MET A 50 2.79 5.25 -7.94
CA MET A 50 1.48 4.74 -8.32
C MET A 50 1.39 4.45 -9.82
N THR A 51 1.90 5.34 -10.67
CA THR A 51 1.93 5.15 -12.13
C THR A 51 2.82 3.98 -12.53
N ARG A 52 3.93 3.75 -11.81
CA ARG A 52 4.78 2.58 -12.02
C ARG A 52 4.05 1.25 -11.78
N LEU A 53 3.05 1.22 -10.91
CA LEU A 53 2.19 0.06 -10.66
C LEU A 53 0.96 -0.01 -11.60
N GLY A 54 0.94 0.81 -12.67
CA GLY A 54 -0.13 0.81 -13.66
C GLY A 54 -1.34 1.68 -13.31
N ILE A 55 -1.27 2.47 -12.23
CA ILE A 55 -2.40 3.29 -11.77
C ILE A 55 -2.31 4.66 -12.43
N THR A 56 -3.05 4.84 -13.54
CA THR A 56 -2.98 6.07 -14.35
C THR A 56 -4.25 6.86 -14.46
N ASN A 57 -5.32 6.34 -13.88
CA ASN A 57 -6.67 6.79 -14.14
C ASN A 57 -7.23 7.40 -12.86
N SER A 58 -7.92 8.52 -12.96
CA SER A 58 -8.68 9.08 -11.85
C SER A 58 -10.15 8.71 -11.96
N TRP A 59 -10.89 8.77 -10.85
CA TRP A 59 -12.36 8.76 -10.91
C TRP A 59 -12.94 10.03 -11.53
N GLY A 60 -12.16 11.11 -11.61
CA GLY A 60 -12.53 12.37 -12.26
C GLY A 60 -12.47 12.34 -13.79
N GLY A 61 -12.32 11.15 -14.41
CA GLY A 61 -12.38 10.97 -15.87
C GLY A 61 -11.12 11.35 -16.64
N TRP A 62 -10.05 11.76 -15.95
CA TRP A 62 -8.76 12.10 -16.54
C TRP A 62 -7.74 10.97 -16.36
N SER A 63 -6.81 10.87 -17.32
CA SER A 63 -5.68 9.94 -17.27
C SER A 63 -4.37 10.71 -17.29
N ILE A 64 -3.36 10.19 -16.60
CA ILE A 64 -1.99 10.74 -16.55
C ILE A 64 -1.34 10.75 -17.94
N THR A 65 -1.84 9.96 -18.90
CA THR A 65 -1.37 9.95 -20.30
C THR A 65 -2.13 10.91 -21.22
N GLY A 66 -2.96 11.80 -20.66
CA GLY A 66 -3.71 12.82 -21.42
C GLY A 66 -4.99 12.32 -22.10
N GLY A 67 -5.41 11.07 -21.85
CA GLY A 67 -6.65 10.51 -22.39
C GLY A 67 -7.86 10.72 -21.46
N THR A 68 -9.04 10.94 -22.05
CA THR A 68 -10.33 10.80 -21.34
C THR A 68 -10.75 9.33 -21.35
N ILE A 69 -11.24 8.85 -20.21
CA ILE A 69 -11.49 7.42 -19.98
C ILE A 69 -12.79 7.21 -19.22
N THR A 70 -13.50 6.15 -19.60
CA THR A 70 -14.62 5.60 -18.83
C THR A 70 -14.14 5.16 -17.46
N ILE A 71 -14.82 5.63 -16.41
CA ILE A 71 -14.50 5.42 -14.98
C ILE A 71 -14.12 3.96 -14.74
N ARG A 72 -12.85 3.73 -14.38
CA ARG A 72 -12.33 2.40 -14.05
C ARG A 72 -12.44 2.19 -12.55
N VAL A 73 -12.77 0.96 -12.14
CA VAL A 73 -12.84 0.58 -10.72
C VAL A 73 -11.53 0.96 -10.01
N PHE A 74 -10.37 0.69 -10.60
CA PHE A 74 -9.06 1.07 -10.07
C PHE A 74 -8.60 2.43 -10.60
N GLY A 75 -8.58 3.43 -9.71
CA GLY A 75 -8.01 4.74 -9.98
C GLY A 75 -7.25 5.29 -8.79
N VAL A 76 -6.45 6.35 -9.00
CA VAL A 76 -5.64 6.98 -7.92
C VAL A 76 -6.51 7.30 -6.71
N THR A 77 -7.69 7.90 -6.91
CA THR A 77 -8.73 8.20 -5.89
C THR A 77 -9.25 7.00 -5.12
N LYS A 78 -9.17 5.77 -5.64
CA LYS A 78 -9.57 4.56 -4.92
C LYS A 78 -8.47 4.05 -4.00
N VAL A 79 -7.21 4.06 -4.46
CA VAL A 79 -6.04 3.69 -3.63
C VAL A 79 -6.04 4.52 -2.35
N TRP A 80 -6.50 5.75 -2.45
CA TRP A 80 -6.69 6.68 -1.35
C TRP A 80 -7.70 6.26 -0.31
N LEU A 81 -8.91 6.00 -0.79
CA LEU A 81 -10.02 5.61 0.05
C LEU A 81 -9.68 4.32 0.79
N GLU A 82 -9.05 3.37 0.10
CA GLU A 82 -8.58 2.12 0.69
C GLU A 82 -7.52 2.36 1.76
N ARG A 83 -6.54 3.25 1.51
CA ARG A 83 -5.49 3.58 2.48
C ARG A 83 -6.06 4.20 3.76
N ILE A 84 -7.02 5.10 3.66
CA ILE A 84 -7.69 5.72 4.81
C ILE A 84 -8.51 4.70 5.59
N LEU A 85 -9.21 3.81 4.91
CA LEU A 85 -9.98 2.76 5.56
C LEU A 85 -9.05 1.78 6.31
N CYS A 86 -7.93 1.39 5.70
CA CYS A 86 -6.91 0.59 6.36
C CYS A 86 -6.30 1.32 7.57
N PHE A 87 -6.05 2.63 7.47
CA PHE A 87 -5.56 3.42 8.61
C PHE A 87 -6.54 3.37 9.79
N LEU A 88 -7.83 3.62 9.56
CA LEU A 88 -8.86 3.56 10.60
C LEU A 88 -8.99 2.14 11.18
N GLY A 89 -8.92 1.12 10.33
CA GLY A 89 -8.93 -0.28 10.76
C GLY A 89 -7.73 -0.65 11.64
N CYS A 90 -6.51 -0.24 11.26
CA CYS A 90 -5.30 -0.48 12.04
C CYS A 90 -5.32 0.29 13.37
N ALA A 91 -5.82 1.53 13.39
CA ALA A 91 -5.98 2.32 14.60
C ALA A 91 -7.00 1.68 15.56
N PHE A 92 -8.12 1.18 15.05
CA PHE A 92 -9.11 0.46 15.84
C PHE A 92 -8.55 -0.86 16.39
N CYS A 93 -7.82 -1.62 15.57
CA CYS A 93 -7.15 -2.85 16.02
C CYS A 93 -6.10 -2.57 17.11
N SER A 94 -5.33 -1.48 16.98
CA SER A 94 -4.39 -1.02 18.01
C SER A 94 -5.10 -0.74 19.34
N TYR A 95 -6.24 -0.04 19.28
CA TYR A 95 -7.06 0.23 20.46
C TYR A 95 -7.61 -1.05 21.09
N LEU A 96 -8.17 -1.97 20.30
CA LEU A 96 -8.69 -3.24 20.80
C LEU A 96 -7.58 -4.10 21.42
N HIS A 97 -6.43 -4.19 20.78
CA HIS A 97 -5.30 -4.95 21.31
C HIS A 97 -4.72 -4.33 22.60
N TRP A 98 -4.81 -3.00 22.73
CA TRP A 98 -4.44 -2.30 23.97
C TRP A 98 -5.38 -2.59 25.14
N VAL A 99 -6.69 -2.65 24.87
CA VAL A 99 -7.73 -2.96 25.86
C VAL A 99 -7.69 -4.44 26.23
N TYR A 100 -7.66 -5.32 25.24
CA TYR A 100 -7.67 -6.77 25.39
C TYR A 100 -6.25 -7.36 25.27
N TRP A 101 -5.33 -6.84 26.07
CA TRP A 101 -3.92 -7.27 26.05
C TRP A 101 -3.69 -8.60 26.78
N ASP A 102 -4.54 -8.94 27.75
CA ASP A 102 -4.41 -10.11 28.63
C ASP A 102 -5.18 -11.32 28.08
N LEU A 103 -4.82 -11.73 26.85
CA LEU A 103 -5.41 -12.89 26.21
C LEU A 103 -4.63 -14.15 26.61
N LYS A 104 -5.35 -15.21 26.99
CA LYS A 104 -4.76 -16.52 27.37
C LYS A 104 -3.82 -17.09 26.30
N TYR A 105 -3.99 -16.69 25.04
CA TYR A 105 -3.12 -17.08 23.93
C TYR A 105 -1.66 -16.63 24.09
N PHE A 106 -1.38 -15.57 24.85
CA PHE A 106 -0.03 -15.03 25.04
C PHE A 106 0.74 -15.64 26.22
N VAL A 107 0.08 -16.51 26.98
CA VAL A 107 0.63 -17.17 28.18
C VAL A 107 0.76 -18.66 27.88
N ASP A 108 1.93 -19.23 28.18
CA ASP A 108 2.10 -20.68 28.13
C ASP A 108 1.27 -21.34 29.24
N GLU A 109 0.42 -22.32 28.90
CA GLU A 109 -0.38 -23.07 29.87
C GLU A 109 0.50 -23.89 30.83
N VAL A 110 1.74 -24.21 30.45
CA VAL A 110 2.64 -25.08 31.23
C VAL A 110 3.60 -24.30 32.13
N GLN A 111 4.08 -23.14 31.67
CA GLN A 111 5.16 -22.39 32.34
C GLN A 111 4.73 -21.03 32.91
N GLU A 112 3.48 -20.59 32.69
CA GLU A 112 2.93 -19.28 33.11
C GLU A 112 3.77 -18.05 32.68
N ASN A 113 4.75 -18.27 31.81
CA ASN A 113 5.63 -17.23 31.30
C ASN A 113 5.12 -16.74 29.92
N PRO A 114 5.33 -15.46 29.60
CA PRO A 114 4.98 -14.93 28.29
C PRO A 114 5.75 -15.65 27.18
N LEU A 115 5.02 -16.24 26.23
CA LEU A 115 5.60 -16.92 25.06
C LEU A 115 6.28 -15.90 24.14
N TRP A 116 7.59 -15.69 24.33
CA TRP A 116 8.37 -14.75 23.51
C TRP A 116 9.18 -15.43 22.38
N ILE A 117 9.45 -16.74 22.48
CA ILE A 117 10.28 -17.46 21.50
C ILE A 117 9.37 -18.22 20.54
N CYS A 118 9.38 -17.77 19.28
CA CYS A 118 8.44 -18.22 18.26
C CYS A 118 9.16 -19.09 17.20
N PRO A 119 9.10 -20.44 17.27
CA PRO A 119 9.40 -21.31 16.13
C PRO A 119 8.46 -21.05 14.93
N ARG A 120 7.38 -20.28 15.13
CA ARG A 120 6.43 -19.82 14.11
C ARG A 120 6.96 -18.73 13.18
N SER A 121 8.17 -18.23 13.40
CA SER A 121 8.78 -17.21 12.53
C SER A 121 9.00 -17.67 11.08
N LEU A 122 9.11 -18.99 10.85
CA LEU A 122 9.20 -19.60 9.52
C LEU A 122 7.91 -19.43 8.70
N GLU A 123 6.75 -19.36 9.35
CA GLU A 123 5.46 -19.16 8.67
C GLU A 123 5.42 -17.78 7.98
N TYR A 124 6.03 -16.74 8.57
CA TYR A 124 6.07 -15.40 7.95
C TYR A 124 6.90 -15.38 6.67
N ILE A 125 8.04 -16.08 6.61
CA ILE A 125 8.87 -16.16 5.41
C ILE A 125 8.09 -16.86 4.28
N PHE A 126 7.32 -17.90 4.62
CA PHE A 126 6.43 -18.57 3.66
C PHE A 126 5.37 -17.61 3.09
N PHE A 127 4.68 -16.84 3.93
CA PHE A 127 3.68 -15.88 3.46
C PHE A 127 4.29 -14.70 2.69
N CYS A 128 5.46 -14.20 3.10
CA CYS A 128 6.20 -13.20 2.34
C CYS A 128 6.62 -13.74 0.96
N GLY A 129 7.06 -15.00 0.89
CA GLY A 129 7.36 -15.70 -0.35
C GLY A 129 6.15 -15.82 -1.28
N LEU A 130 4.99 -16.21 -0.73
CA LEU A 130 3.74 -16.31 -1.49
C LEU A 130 3.29 -14.94 -2.02
N ALA A 131 3.40 -13.88 -1.21
CA ALA A 131 3.07 -12.51 -1.62
C ALA A 131 4.00 -12.01 -2.74
N CYS A 132 5.32 -12.28 -2.62
CA CYS A 132 6.30 -11.92 -3.65
C CYS A 132 6.05 -12.67 -4.96
N PHE A 133 5.84 -14.00 -4.89
CA PHE A 133 5.51 -14.81 -6.05
C PHE A 133 4.22 -14.35 -6.72
N GLY A 134 3.16 -14.09 -5.95
CA GLY A 134 1.89 -13.60 -6.49
C GLY A 134 2.02 -12.25 -7.19
N PHE A 135 2.78 -11.32 -6.62
CA PHE A 135 3.07 -10.03 -7.26
C PHE A 135 3.81 -10.22 -8.59
N GLY A 136 4.86 -11.05 -8.62
CA GLY A 136 5.59 -11.35 -9.86
C GLY A 136 4.72 -12.05 -10.90
N ALA A 137 4.06 -13.14 -10.51
CA ALA A 137 3.36 -14.05 -11.41
C ALA A 137 2.04 -13.49 -11.96
N PHE A 138 1.35 -12.59 -11.25
CA PHE A 138 0.05 -12.06 -11.67
C PHE A 138 0.06 -10.57 -12.00
N HIS A 139 0.80 -9.76 -11.23
CA HIS A 139 0.78 -8.30 -11.39
C HIS A 139 1.84 -7.84 -12.41
N VAL A 140 3.08 -8.32 -12.31
CA VAL A 140 4.16 -7.92 -13.24
C VAL A 140 3.97 -8.50 -14.63
N THR A 141 3.52 -9.76 -14.73
CA THR A 141 3.22 -10.44 -16.00
C THR A 141 1.97 -9.93 -16.72
N GLY A 142 1.09 -9.20 -16.02
CA GLY A 142 -0.18 -8.71 -16.58
C GLY A 142 -1.28 -9.77 -16.71
N LEU A 143 -1.10 -10.98 -16.17
CA LEU A 143 -2.11 -12.05 -16.20
C LEU A 143 -3.40 -11.68 -15.44
N TYR A 144 -3.26 -11.03 -14.28
CA TYR A 144 -4.36 -10.54 -13.44
C TYR A 144 -4.02 -9.20 -12.77
N GLY A 145 -3.50 -8.24 -13.56
CA GLY A 145 -3.11 -6.91 -13.09
C GLY A 145 -2.89 -5.93 -14.24
N LEU A 146 -2.84 -4.62 -13.94
CA LEU A 146 -2.47 -3.60 -14.92
C LEU A 146 -1.00 -3.83 -15.31
N ALA A 147 -0.77 -4.33 -16.53
CA ALA A 147 0.55 -4.78 -16.97
C ALA A 147 1.62 -3.67 -16.85
N TYR A 148 2.78 -4.05 -16.33
CA TYR A 148 3.96 -3.20 -16.26
C TYR A 148 4.57 -3.01 -17.66
N GLY A 149 4.52 -1.79 -18.20
CA GLY A 149 5.13 -1.47 -19.49
C GLY A 149 6.50 -0.82 -19.33
N VAL A 150 7.58 -1.60 -19.41
CA VAL A 150 8.96 -1.04 -19.51
C VAL A 150 9.34 -0.95 -20.98
N ARG A 151 9.66 0.25 -21.46
CA ARG A 151 10.41 0.43 -22.71
C ARG A 151 11.74 1.11 -22.42
N PRO A 152 12.84 0.72 -23.10
CA PRO A 152 14.22 1.08 -22.75
C PRO A 152 14.58 2.58 -22.84
N TYR A 153 13.68 3.45 -23.31
CA TYR A 153 14.01 4.85 -23.57
C TYR A 153 13.04 5.89 -22.99
N GLY A 154 12.03 5.52 -22.19
CA GLY A 154 11.18 6.51 -21.48
C GLY A 154 10.34 7.48 -22.35
N LEU A 155 10.48 7.45 -23.67
CA LEU A 155 9.89 8.44 -24.58
C LEU A 155 8.41 8.18 -24.95
N THR A 156 7.89 6.98 -24.69
CA THR A 156 6.46 6.66 -24.85
C THR A 156 6.07 5.54 -23.88
N GLY A 157 5.62 5.89 -22.67
CA GLY A 157 4.99 4.94 -21.77
C GLY A 157 3.54 4.68 -22.21
N LYS A 158 3.26 3.51 -22.79
CA LYS A 158 1.87 3.02 -22.95
C LYS A 158 1.74 1.71 -22.22
N TYR A 159 0.70 1.59 -21.41
CA TYR A 159 0.26 0.33 -20.82
C TYR A 159 -0.29 -0.54 -21.94
N ASN A 160 0.21 -1.77 -22.05
CA ASN A 160 -0.40 -2.75 -22.93
C ASN A 160 -1.69 -3.21 -22.23
N LEU A 161 -2.83 -2.82 -22.80
CA LEU A 161 -4.15 -3.36 -22.46
C LEU A 161 -4.29 -4.76 -23.05
#